data_AF-A0A6J8BJI9-F1
#
_entry.id   AF-A0A6J8BJI9-F1
#
_cell.length_a   1.000
_cell.length_b   1.000
_cell.length_c   1.000
_cell.angle_alpha   90.00
_cell.angle_beta   90.00
_cell.angle_gamma   90.00
#
_symmetry.space_group_name_H-M   'P 1'
#
loop_
_entity.id
_entity.type
_entity.pdbx_description
1 polymer ?
#
loop_
_entity_poly.entity_id
_entity_poly.type
_entity_poly.pdbx_seq_one_letter_code
_entity_poly.pdbx_strand_id
1 'polypeptide(L)'
;MGISNWYNGFKSEDPQNHKSAKKLAYFVTKYKRRHGWTHRDAIRLAHVHPKTTNIRLIIEYIFGKNIIVNTTPNQASISEFLDAARKAKRCNNVGEIRSLIANYHLSREHIPTRFLNDISVWEVLLRTMPFSAILRNLGKITSLGMMDPNINTSSGLWITIILQRLSQLNSDELKCPNKDSPLDNSYCFATLRKRTWTYEEIGVDTKHTERKCTERGI
;
A
#
# COMPACT_ATOMS: atom_id res chain seq x y z
N MET A 1 19.02 0.31 -19.65
CA MET A 1 17.73 1.04 -19.81
C MET A 1 17.82 2.33 -19.01
N GLY A 2 17.72 3.51 -19.62
CA GLY A 2 17.86 4.80 -18.92
C GLY A 2 16.61 5.20 -18.12
N ILE A 3 16.76 6.11 -17.15
CA ILE A 3 15.66 6.61 -16.29
C ILE A 3 14.51 7.18 -17.13
N SER A 4 14.80 7.87 -18.23
CA SER A 4 13.78 8.40 -19.16
C SER A 4 12.91 7.31 -19.80
N ASN A 5 13.53 6.17 -20.16
CA ASN A 5 12.79 5.04 -20.71
C ASN A 5 11.92 4.36 -19.65
N TRP A 6 12.31 4.41 -18.36
CA TRP A 6 11.49 3.86 -17.29
C TRP A 6 10.15 4.59 -17.13
N TYR A 7 10.12 5.93 -17.24
CA TYR A 7 8.88 6.69 -17.19
C TYR A 7 8.02 6.48 -18.44
N ASN A 8 8.63 6.48 -19.61
CA ASN A 8 7.91 6.37 -20.88
C ASN A 8 7.45 4.94 -21.21
N GLY A 9 8.10 3.91 -20.64
CA GLY A 9 7.82 2.48 -20.86
C GLY A 9 7.58 1.72 -19.56
N PHE A 10 6.91 2.34 -18.59
CA PHE A 10 6.75 1.76 -17.26
C PHE A 10 5.98 0.42 -17.30
N LYS A 11 6.63 -0.71 -17.01
CA LYS A 11 6.01 -2.06 -17.01
C LYS A 11 5.32 -2.48 -18.33
N SER A 12 5.58 -1.77 -19.43
CA SER A 12 5.11 -2.10 -20.77
C SER A 12 5.98 -1.36 -21.78
N GLU A 13 6.40 -2.04 -22.84
CA GLU A 13 7.17 -1.42 -23.92
C GLU A 13 6.30 -0.50 -24.78
N ASP A 14 4.99 -0.73 -24.81
CA ASP A 14 4.01 0.13 -25.48
C ASP A 14 3.80 1.45 -24.68
N PRO A 15 4.23 2.60 -25.22
CA PRO A 15 4.10 3.89 -24.55
C PRO A 15 2.64 4.34 -24.36
N GLN A 16 1.69 3.81 -25.15
CA GLN A 16 0.27 4.17 -25.11
C GLN A 16 -0.53 3.28 -24.15
N ASN A 17 0.11 2.32 -23.49
CA ASN A 17 -0.57 1.40 -22.60
C ASN A 17 -1.21 2.13 -21.40
N HIS A 18 -2.53 2.28 -21.44
CA HIS A 18 -3.30 2.96 -20.40
C HIS A 18 -3.17 2.31 -19.02
N LYS A 19 -3.09 0.97 -18.96
CA LYS A 19 -2.92 0.24 -17.70
C LYS A 19 -1.54 0.51 -17.08
N SER A 20 -0.51 0.65 -17.92
CA SER A 20 0.82 1.07 -17.49
C SER A 20 0.78 2.48 -16.90
N ALA A 21 0.18 3.44 -17.60
CA ALA A 21 0.10 4.83 -17.15
C ALA A 21 -0.65 4.98 -15.82
N LYS A 22 -1.78 4.27 -15.63
CA LYS A 22 -2.49 4.21 -14.34
C LYS A 22 -1.61 3.67 -13.21
N LYS A 23 -0.86 2.59 -13.46
CA LYS A 23 0.08 2.06 -12.47
C LYS A 23 1.18 3.08 -12.16
N LEU A 24 1.74 3.74 -13.18
CA LEU A 24 2.74 4.79 -12.97
C LEU A 24 2.19 5.90 -12.07
N ALA A 25 0.97 6.39 -12.34
CA ALA A 25 0.28 7.38 -11.52
C ALA A 25 0.21 6.94 -10.04
N TYR A 26 -0.16 5.68 -9.77
CA TYR A 26 -0.15 5.10 -8.43
C TYR A 26 1.24 5.08 -7.79
N PHE A 27 2.29 4.69 -8.52
CA PHE A 27 3.65 4.63 -7.97
C PHE A 27 4.20 6.02 -7.64
N VAL A 28 3.99 7.02 -8.50
CA VAL A 28 4.49 8.37 -8.28
C VAL A 28 3.79 9.08 -7.12
N THR A 29 2.51 8.77 -6.87
CA THR A 29 1.77 9.32 -5.72
C THR A 29 2.12 8.60 -4.42
N LYS A 30 2.39 7.29 -4.47
CA LYS A 30 2.76 6.47 -3.32
C LYS A 30 4.19 6.74 -2.83
N TYR A 31 5.14 6.86 -3.75
CA TYR A 31 6.57 6.99 -3.44
C TYR A 31 7.14 8.34 -3.89
N LYS A 32 6.51 9.44 -3.45
CA LYS A 32 6.92 10.80 -3.82
C LYS A 32 8.40 11.12 -3.56
N ARG A 33 8.95 10.56 -2.48
CA ARG A 33 10.35 10.71 -2.06
C ARG A 33 10.87 9.42 -1.45
N ARG A 34 12.06 8.99 -1.89
CA ARG A 34 12.79 7.83 -1.32
C ARG A 34 14.30 8.07 -1.40
N HIS A 35 15.00 7.69 -0.33
CA HIS A 35 16.46 7.81 -0.22
C HIS A 35 17.01 9.19 -0.61
N GLY A 36 16.31 10.26 -0.22
CA GLY A 36 16.68 11.64 -0.55
C GLY A 36 16.17 12.15 -1.90
N TRP A 37 15.82 11.27 -2.85
CA TRP A 37 15.40 11.62 -4.20
C TRP A 37 13.88 11.80 -4.33
N THR A 38 13.45 12.73 -5.18
CA THR A 38 12.06 12.85 -5.63
C THR A 38 11.92 12.53 -7.11
N HIS A 39 10.69 12.23 -7.56
CA HIS A 39 10.41 12.08 -8.99
C HIS A 39 10.75 13.35 -9.80
N ARG A 40 10.62 14.54 -9.19
CA ARG A 40 11.00 15.81 -9.82
C ARG A 40 12.49 15.86 -10.13
N ASP A 41 13.32 15.41 -9.20
CA ASP A 41 14.79 15.40 -9.36
C ASP A 41 15.20 14.42 -10.45
N ALA A 42 14.65 13.20 -10.39
CA ALA A 42 14.91 12.17 -11.39
C ALA A 42 14.49 12.62 -12.80
N ILE A 43 13.33 13.29 -12.95
CA ILE A 43 12.84 13.76 -14.24
C ILE A 43 13.75 14.88 -14.80
N ARG A 44 14.18 15.81 -13.95
CA ARG A 44 15.06 16.93 -14.36
C ARG A 44 16.41 16.42 -14.81
N LEU A 45 17.06 15.58 -14.02
CA LEU A 45 18.42 15.10 -14.26
C LEU A 45 18.50 14.12 -15.43
N ALA A 46 17.47 13.30 -15.62
CA ALA A 46 17.41 12.36 -16.74
C ALA A 46 16.83 12.98 -18.03
N HIS A 47 16.52 14.28 -18.03
CA HIS A 47 15.91 15.00 -19.16
C HIS A 47 14.72 14.24 -19.77
N VAL A 48 13.77 13.83 -18.92
CA VAL A 48 12.67 12.97 -19.36
C VAL A 48 11.69 13.77 -20.20
N HIS A 49 11.62 13.46 -21.49
CA HIS A 49 10.62 13.98 -22.40
C HIS A 49 9.44 12.99 -22.50
N PRO A 50 8.20 13.42 -22.18
CA PRO A 50 7.04 12.54 -22.25
C PRO A 50 6.70 12.19 -23.70
N LYS A 51 6.63 10.90 -24.02
CA LYS A 51 6.26 10.41 -25.36
C LYS A 51 4.75 10.36 -25.59
N THR A 52 3.95 10.26 -24.53
CA THR A 52 2.49 10.18 -24.62
C THR A 52 1.81 11.23 -23.74
N THR A 53 0.57 11.55 -24.09
CA THR A 53 -0.24 12.53 -23.37
C THR A 53 -0.48 12.12 -21.92
N ASN A 54 -0.65 10.82 -21.66
CA ASN A 54 -0.80 10.26 -20.31
C ASN A 54 0.45 10.46 -19.44
N ILE A 55 1.63 10.20 -19.98
CA ILE A 55 2.89 10.42 -19.25
C ILE A 55 3.11 11.92 -19.02
N ARG A 56 2.79 12.76 -20.02
CA ARG A 56 2.82 14.22 -19.87
C ARG A 56 1.93 14.68 -18.71
N LEU A 57 0.69 14.21 -18.63
CA LEU A 57 -0.24 14.53 -17.54
C LEU A 57 0.34 14.17 -16.15
N ILE A 58 0.93 12.98 -16.02
CA ILE A 58 1.54 12.51 -14.77
C ILE A 58 2.76 13.37 -14.40
N ILE A 59 3.60 13.71 -15.37
CA ILE A 59 4.76 14.60 -15.14
C ILE A 59 4.28 16.00 -14.73
N GLU A 60 3.29 16.56 -15.42
CA GLU A 60 2.71 17.86 -15.07
C GLU A 60 2.13 17.86 -13.65
N TYR A 61 1.49 16.76 -13.22
CA TYR A 61 1.09 16.55 -11.82
C TYR A 61 2.28 16.60 -10.85
N ILE A 62 3.38 15.91 -11.14
CA ILE A 62 4.60 15.89 -10.30
C ILE A 62 5.18 17.29 -10.13
N PHE A 63 5.10 18.11 -11.18
CA PHE A 63 5.52 19.51 -11.12
C PHE A 63 4.52 20.43 -10.40
N GLY A 64 3.36 19.92 -9.98
CA GLY A 64 2.36 20.65 -9.21
C GLY A 64 1.35 21.40 -10.08
N LYS A 65 1.28 21.13 -11.39
CA LYS A 65 0.29 21.75 -12.27
C LYS A 65 -1.11 21.25 -11.97
N ASN A 66 -2.10 22.08 -12.27
CA ASN A 66 -3.51 21.74 -12.13
C ASN A 66 -3.97 20.94 -13.36
N ILE A 67 -4.22 19.65 -13.18
CA ILE A 67 -4.40 18.70 -14.29
C ILE A 67 -5.83 18.62 -14.82
N ILE A 68 -6.82 19.02 -14.02
CA ILE A 68 -8.25 18.87 -14.36
C ILE A 68 -8.62 19.70 -15.59
N VAL A 69 -8.03 20.89 -15.72
CA VAL A 69 -8.33 21.85 -16.79
C VAL A 69 -7.93 21.34 -18.19
N ASN A 70 -6.93 20.45 -18.27
CA ASN A 70 -6.32 20.02 -19.54
C ASN A 70 -6.57 18.54 -19.86
N THR A 71 -7.55 17.91 -19.20
CA THR A 71 -7.77 16.46 -19.28
C THR A 71 -8.70 16.10 -20.45
N THR A 72 -8.26 15.17 -21.30
CA THR A 72 -9.11 14.55 -22.33
C THR A 72 -9.96 13.38 -21.76
N PRO A 73 -11.07 12.97 -22.38
CA PRO A 73 -11.90 11.86 -21.88
C PRO A 73 -11.12 10.56 -21.64
N ASN A 74 -10.14 10.25 -22.51
CA ASN A 74 -9.27 9.08 -22.36
C ASN A 74 -8.40 9.12 -21.09
N GLN A 75 -8.14 10.32 -20.56
CA GLN A 75 -7.29 10.57 -19.39
C GLN A 75 -8.05 10.69 -18.08
N ALA A 76 -9.39 10.78 -18.12
CA ALA A 76 -10.24 11.06 -16.95
C ALA A 76 -9.91 10.15 -15.76
N SER A 77 -9.84 8.84 -15.99
CA SER A 77 -9.51 7.90 -14.92
C SER A 77 -8.13 8.08 -14.27
N ILE A 78 -7.12 8.61 -14.99
CA ILE A 78 -5.80 8.91 -14.42
C ILE A 78 -5.86 10.24 -13.67
N SER A 79 -6.47 11.27 -14.26
CA SER A 79 -6.54 12.59 -13.64
C SER A 79 -7.40 12.58 -12.36
N GLU A 80 -8.51 11.84 -12.36
CA GLU A 80 -9.37 11.64 -11.19
C GLU A 80 -8.60 10.95 -10.05
N PHE A 81 -7.83 9.90 -10.34
CA PHE A 81 -7.00 9.25 -9.33
C PHE A 81 -5.94 10.20 -8.76
N LEU A 82 -5.23 10.92 -9.63
CA LEU A 82 -4.19 11.88 -9.23
C LEU A 82 -4.78 13.00 -8.37
N ASP A 83 -5.98 13.47 -8.72
CA ASP A 83 -6.70 14.47 -7.96
C ASP A 83 -7.21 13.93 -6.63
N ALA A 84 -7.78 12.72 -6.60
CA ALA A 84 -8.17 12.03 -5.37
C ALA A 84 -6.99 11.88 -4.40
N ALA A 85 -5.81 11.48 -4.90
CA ALA A 85 -4.59 11.40 -4.11
C ALA A 85 -4.13 12.77 -3.57
N ARG A 86 -4.38 13.86 -4.31
CA ARG A 86 -4.12 15.23 -3.85
C ARG A 86 -5.13 15.68 -2.80
N LYS A 87 -6.43 15.44 -3.03
CA LYS A 87 -7.54 15.73 -2.11
C LYS A 87 -7.35 15.02 -0.78
N ALA A 88 -7.01 13.73 -0.81
CA ALA A 88 -6.74 12.95 0.40
C ALA A 88 -5.68 13.60 1.31
N LYS A 89 -4.65 14.24 0.75
CA LYS A 89 -3.63 14.94 1.54
C LYS A 89 -4.12 16.22 2.21
N ARG A 90 -5.16 16.87 1.66
CA ARG A 90 -5.72 18.13 2.14
C ARG A 90 -6.99 17.94 2.96
N CYS A 91 -7.58 16.75 2.91
CA CYS A 91 -8.80 16.42 3.61
C CYS A 91 -8.64 16.49 5.13
N ASN A 92 -9.72 16.90 5.79
CA ASN A 92 -9.86 17.01 7.25
C ASN A 92 -11.08 16.22 7.79
N ASN A 93 -11.80 15.50 6.93
CA ASN A 93 -12.99 14.73 7.28
C ASN A 93 -12.74 13.22 7.12
N VAL A 94 -13.05 12.44 8.15
CA VAL A 94 -12.85 10.98 8.15
C VAL A 94 -13.72 10.28 7.11
N GLY A 95 -14.99 10.66 6.99
CA GLY A 95 -15.93 10.10 6.01
C GLY A 95 -15.47 10.34 4.56
N GLU A 96 -14.99 11.54 4.26
CA GLU A 96 -14.44 11.87 2.93
C GLU A 96 -13.19 11.03 2.62
N ILE A 97 -12.26 10.88 3.58
CA ILE A 97 -11.09 10.01 3.41
C ILE A 97 -11.50 8.56 3.13
N ARG A 98 -12.48 8.03 3.86
CA ARG A 98 -12.99 6.66 3.66
C ARG A 98 -13.55 6.49 2.24
N SER A 99 -14.35 7.44 1.77
CA SER A 99 -14.88 7.44 0.40
C SER A 99 -13.77 7.51 -0.65
N LEU A 100 -12.75 8.34 -0.45
CA LEU A 100 -11.61 8.44 -1.35
C LEU A 100 -10.81 7.12 -1.42
N ILE A 101 -10.60 6.45 -0.28
CA ILE A 101 -9.92 5.14 -0.25
C ILE A 101 -10.75 4.09 -0.98
N ALA A 102 -12.06 4.02 -0.72
CA ALA A 102 -12.94 3.04 -1.32
C ALA A 102 -13.02 3.19 -2.84
N ASN A 103 -13.20 4.42 -3.33
CA ASN A 103 -13.44 4.70 -4.75
C ASN A 103 -12.17 4.64 -5.61
N TYR A 104 -11.03 5.04 -5.05
CA TYR A 104 -9.78 5.18 -5.82
C TYR A 104 -8.67 4.21 -5.38
N HIS A 105 -8.96 3.30 -4.46
CA HIS A 105 -8.02 2.30 -3.93
C HIS A 105 -6.71 2.93 -3.43
N LEU A 106 -6.83 4.05 -2.72
CA LEU A 106 -5.69 4.77 -2.17
C LEU A 106 -4.96 3.92 -1.13
N SER A 107 -3.64 3.81 -1.27
CA SER A 107 -2.79 3.17 -0.25
C SER A 107 -2.53 4.07 0.96
N ARG A 108 -2.05 3.46 2.06
CA ARG A 108 -1.69 4.13 3.32
C ARG A 108 -0.81 5.37 3.13
N GLU A 109 0.13 5.35 2.18
CA GLU A 109 1.05 6.45 1.89
C GLU A 109 0.33 7.72 1.38
N HIS A 110 -0.86 7.58 0.82
CA HIS A 110 -1.70 8.71 0.41
C HIS A 110 -2.39 9.37 1.60
N ILE A 111 -2.57 8.66 2.71
CA ILE A 111 -3.38 9.09 3.83
C ILE A 111 -2.55 9.98 4.77
N PRO A 112 -3.08 11.14 5.23
CA PRO A 112 -2.48 11.93 6.30
C PRO A 112 -2.33 11.12 7.59
N THR A 113 -1.22 11.32 8.30
CA THR A 113 -0.89 10.57 9.53
C THR A 113 -1.96 10.68 10.61
N ARG A 114 -2.63 11.83 10.73
CA ARG A 114 -3.75 12.06 11.67
C ARG A 114 -4.88 11.05 11.54
N PHE A 115 -5.18 10.57 10.33
CA PHE A 115 -6.24 9.59 10.09
C PHE A 115 -5.80 8.15 10.36
N LEU A 116 -4.49 7.91 10.54
CA LEU A 116 -3.96 6.56 10.79
C LEU A 116 -4.17 6.08 12.23
N ASN A 117 -4.79 6.89 13.09
CA ASN A 117 -5.24 6.50 14.42
C ASN A 117 -6.74 6.14 14.47
N ASP A 118 -7.45 6.26 13.34
CA ASP A 118 -8.88 5.99 13.25
C ASP A 118 -9.14 4.57 12.73
N ILE A 119 -9.87 3.76 13.49
CA ILE A 119 -10.19 2.36 13.14
C ILE A 119 -10.98 2.30 11.82
N SER A 120 -11.95 3.19 11.62
CA SER A 120 -12.82 3.19 10.44
C SER A 120 -12.09 3.50 9.13
N VAL A 121 -10.94 4.16 9.21
CA VAL A 121 -10.04 4.39 8.06
C VAL A 121 -9.28 3.11 7.72
N TRP A 122 -8.78 2.39 8.74
CA TRP A 122 -8.11 1.11 8.55
C TRP A 122 -9.03 0.04 7.99
N GLU A 123 -10.30 0.01 8.38
CA GLU A 123 -11.31 -0.88 7.80
C GLU A 123 -11.37 -0.80 6.27
N VAL A 124 -11.35 0.42 5.72
CA VAL A 124 -11.43 0.61 4.26
C VAL A 124 -10.07 0.33 3.61
N LEU A 125 -8.96 0.70 4.25
CA LEU A 125 -7.62 0.41 3.75
C LEU A 125 -7.37 -1.10 3.61
N LEU A 126 -7.75 -1.88 4.63
CA LEU A 126 -7.46 -3.32 4.70
C LEU A 126 -8.16 -4.13 3.61
N ARG A 127 -9.32 -3.68 3.11
CA ARG A 127 -10.06 -4.35 2.03
C ARG A 127 -9.25 -4.51 0.75
N THR A 128 -8.37 -3.55 0.46
CA THR A 128 -7.60 -3.50 -0.81
C THR A 128 -6.09 -3.55 -0.59
N MET A 129 -5.63 -3.52 0.66
CA MET A 129 -4.22 -3.52 1.00
C MET A 129 -3.55 -4.84 0.59
N PRO A 130 -2.40 -4.82 -0.13
CA PRO A 130 -1.63 -6.02 -0.40
C PRO A 130 -1.15 -6.69 0.89
N PHE A 131 -1.02 -8.02 0.86
CA PHE A 131 -0.64 -8.80 2.03
C PHE A 131 0.65 -8.32 2.72
N SER A 132 1.72 -8.10 1.94
CA SER A 132 2.99 -7.60 2.48
C SER A 132 2.85 -6.24 3.18
N ALA A 133 1.86 -5.43 2.79
CA ALA A 133 1.58 -4.17 3.47
C ALA A 133 0.78 -4.39 4.78
N ILE A 134 -0.09 -5.40 4.85
CA ILE A 134 -0.77 -5.78 6.10
C ILE A 134 0.26 -6.23 7.13
N LEU A 135 1.14 -7.17 6.77
CA LEU A 135 2.20 -7.66 7.66
C LEU A 135 3.04 -6.52 8.26
N ARG A 136 3.52 -5.61 7.40
CA ARG A 136 4.33 -4.45 7.82
C ARG A 136 3.57 -3.45 8.72
N ASN A 137 2.25 -3.50 8.74
CA ASN A 137 1.41 -2.63 9.57
C ASN A 137 0.72 -3.38 10.72
N LEU A 138 0.99 -4.67 10.91
CA LEU A 138 0.28 -5.47 11.91
C LEU A 138 0.45 -4.92 13.33
N GLY A 139 1.66 -4.49 13.70
CA GLY A 139 1.88 -3.82 14.99
C GLY A 139 1.01 -2.56 15.18
N LYS A 140 0.75 -1.80 14.11
CA LYS A 140 -0.16 -0.64 14.16
C LYS A 140 -1.61 -1.08 14.31
N ILE A 141 -2.05 -2.07 13.54
CA ILE A 141 -3.42 -2.62 13.59
C ILE A 141 -3.71 -3.17 15.00
N THR A 142 -2.79 -3.95 15.58
CA THR A 142 -2.93 -4.46 16.95
C THR A 142 -2.91 -3.32 17.98
N SER A 143 -2.09 -2.28 17.80
CA SER A 143 -2.07 -1.13 18.72
C SER A 143 -3.38 -0.33 18.75
N LEU A 144 -4.18 -0.43 17.68
CA LEU A 144 -5.51 0.19 17.61
C LEU A 144 -6.60 -0.67 18.26
N GLY A 145 -6.22 -1.80 18.88
CA GLY A 145 -7.18 -2.72 19.47
C GLY A 145 -8.03 -3.44 18.42
N MET A 146 -7.68 -3.32 17.13
CA MET A 146 -8.43 -4.01 16.10
C MET A 146 -8.37 -5.51 16.44
N MET A 147 -7.21 -6.13 16.67
CA MET A 147 -7.13 -7.58 16.94
C MET A 147 -7.77 -8.08 18.25
N ASP A 148 -8.41 -7.22 19.04
CA ASP A 148 -9.11 -7.61 20.26
C ASP A 148 -10.52 -8.15 19.93
N PRO A 149 -10.82 -9.43 20.25
CA PRO A 149 -12.14 -10.00 20.00
C PRO A 149 -13.26 -9.31 20.77
N ASN A 150 -12.95 -8.57 21.84
CA ASN A 150 -13.91 -7.86 22.67
C ASN A 150 -14.20 -6.43 22.19
N ILE A 151 -13.40 -5.90 21.26
CA ILE A 151 -13.67 -4.60 20.65
C ILE A 151 -14.80 -4.78 19.64
N ASN A 152 -16.02 -4.65 20.16
CA ASN A 152 -17.28 -4.55 19.44
C ASN A 152 -17.32 -3.26 18.60
N THR A 153 -16.49 -3.21 17.55
CA THR A 153 -16.87 -2.46 16.37
C THR A 153 -17.93 -3.29 15.66
N SER A 154 -19.00 -2.66 15.16
CA SER A 154 -20.18 -3.29 14.53
C SER A 154 -19.87 -4.15 13.28
N SER A 155 -18.61 -4.54 13.05
CA SER A 155 -18.09 -5.18 11.85
C SER A 155 -16.85 -6.04 12.13
N GLY A 156 -16.80 -6.84 13.21
CA GLY A 156 -15.73 -7.83 13.52
C GLY A 156 -15.30 -8.76 12.36
N LEU A 157 -16.00 -8.68 11.22
CA LEU A 157 -15.59 -9.09 9.88
C LEU A 157 -14.13 -8.83 9.49
N TRP A 158 -13.45 -7.78 9.99
CA TRP A 158 -12.11 -7.50 9.48
C TRP A 158 -11.02 -8.38 10.13
N ILE A 159 -11.23 -8.91 11.35
CA ILE A 159 -10.40 -10.00 11.90
C ILE A 159 -10.50 -11.21 10.99
N THR A 160 -11.72 -11.60 10.60
CA THR A 160 -11.93 -12.74 9.72
C THR A 160 -11.38 -12.48 8.32
N ILE A 161 -11.48 -11.27 7.77
CA ILE A 161 -10.83 -10.90 6.50
C ILE A 161 -9.30 -11.04 6.61
N ILE A 162 -8.69 -10.58 7.70
CA ILE A 162 -7.25 -10.71 7.87
C ILE A 162 -6.87 -12.19 8.06
N LEU A 163 -7.58 -12.94 8.90
CA LEU A 163 -7.33 -14.36 9.16
C LEU A 163 -7.56 -15.21 7.92
N GLN A 164 -8.61 -14.95 7.13
CA GLN A 164 -8.86 -15.62 5.85
C GLN A 164 -7.75 -15.32 4.84
N ARG A 165 -7.31 -14.07 4.76
CA ARG A 165 -6.20 -13.70 3.87
C ARG A 165 -4.86 -14.24 4.36
N LEU A 166 -4.69 -14.45 5.67
CA LEU A 166 -3.53 -15.12 6.26
C LEU A 166 -3.58 -16.63 6.02
N SER A 167 -4.75 -17.26 6.09
CA SER A 167 -4.90 -18.71 5.91
C SER A 167 -4.79 -19.15 4.45
N GLN A 168 -5.12 -18.27 3.51
CA GLN A 168 -4.93 -18.49 2.07
C GLN A 168 -3.46 -18.37 1.61
N LEU A 169 -2.53 -18.05 2.51
CA LEU A 169 -1.11 -17.99 2.17
C LEU A 169 -0.55 -19.40 2.00
N ASN A 170 -0.27 -19.76 0.76
CA ASN A 170 0.68 -20.84 0.49
C ASN A 170 2.10 -20.34 0.82
N SER A 171 2.95 -21.23 1.34
CA SER A 171 4.36 -20.95 1.64
C SER A 171 5.15 -20.39 0.44
N ASP A 172 4.65 -20.59 -0.78
CA ASP A 172 5.21 -20.07 -2.03
C ASP A 172 4.95 -18.56 -2.26
N GLU A 173 3.87 -17.97 -1.72
CA GLU A 173 3.60 -16.52 -1.84
C GLU A 173 4.39 -15.67 -0.84
N LEU A 174 4.95 -16.30 0.19
CA LEU A 174 5.92 -15.70 1.10
C LEU A 174 7.31 -15.58 0.48
N LYS A 175 7.54 -16.14 -0.71
CA LYS A 175 8.83 -15.99 -1.41
C LYS A 175 8.94 -14.56 -1.93
N CYS A 176 9.97 -13.84 -1.47
CA CYS A 176 10.34 -12.56 -2.06
C CYS A 176 10.58 -12.75 -3.57
N PRO A 177 10.00 -11.91 -4.44
CA PRO A 177 10.21 -12.03 -5.89
C PRO A 177 11.66 -11.80 -6.31
N ASN A 178 12.47 -11.17 -5.45
CA ASN A 178 13.93 -11.18 -5.53
C ASN A 178 14.48 -12.28 -4.60
N LYS A 179 15.04 -13.34 -5.17
CA LYS A 179 15.51 -14.54 -4.47
C LYS A 179 16.74 -14.34 -3.56
N ASP A 180 17.26 -13.12 -3.43
CA ASP A 180 18.62 -12.90 -2.89
C ASP A 180 18.67 -12.30 -1.48
N SER A 181 17.55 -12.13 -0.78
CA SER A 181 17.55 -11.59 0.60
C SER A 181 16.77 -12.48 1.58
N PRO A 182 17.45 -13.22 2.46
CA PRO A 182 16.83 -14.06 3.50
C PRO A 182 16.12 -13.30 4.64
N LEU A 183 16.18 -11.97 4.66
CA LEU A 183 15.88 -11.17 5.86
C LEU A 183 14.44 -10.61 5.93
N ASP A 184 13.68 -10.55 4.84
CA ASP A 184 12.43 -9.77 4.84
C ASP A 184 11.26 -10.44 5.59
N ASN A 185 11.20 -11.79 5.63
CA ASN A 185 10.14 -12.48 6.36
C ASN A 185 10.42 -12.60 7.87
N SER A 186 11.69 -12.80 8.28
CA SER A 186 12.06 -12.97 9.69
C SER A 186 11.85 -11.69 10.51
N TYR A 187 12.08 -10.52 9.92
CA TYR A 187 11.87 -9.21 10.57
C TYR A 187 10.40 -8.95 10.92
N CYS A 188 9.45 -9.40 10.10
CA CYS A 188 8.02 -9.24 10.40
C CYS A 188 7.59 -10.09 11.60
N PHE A 189 8.04 -11.35 11.68
CA PHE A 189 7.74 -12.23 12.83
C PHE A 189 8.39 -11.77 14.13
N ALA A 190 9.64 -11.26 14.07
CA ALA A 190 10.35 -10.75 15.25
C ALA A 190 9.66 -9.52 15.89
N THR A 191 9.02 -8.68 15.07
CA THR A 191 8.33 -7.47 15.55
C THR A 191 7.02 -7.79 16.28
N LEU A 192 6.35 -8.90 15.96
CA LEU A 192 5.08 -9.31 16.57
C LEU A 192 5.24 -9.94 17.96
N ARG A 193 6.41 -10.54 18.24
CA ARG A 193 6.69 -11.25 19.49
C ARG A 193 6.70 -10.37 20.75
N LYS A 194 6.64 -9.04 20.62
CA LYS A 194 6.65 -8.12 21.78
C LYS A 194 5.28 -7.93 22.45
N ARG A 195 4.18 -8.47 21.90
CA ARG A 195 2.84 -8.52 22.49
C ARG A 195 2.11 -9.78 22.02
N THR A 196 2.47 -10.93 22.57
CA THR A 196 1.74 -12.18 22.34
C THR A 196 0.70 -12.35 23.43
N TRP A 197 -0.58 -12.29 23.03
CA TRP A 197 -1.67 -12.88 23.81
C TRP A 197 -1.49 -14.40 23.79
N THR A 198 -1.77 -15.08 24.90
CA THR A 198 -1.70 -16.55 24.97
C THR A 198 -2.87 -17.14 24.18
N TYR A 199 -2.70 -18.37 23.67
CA TYR A 199 -3.78 -19.08 22.97
C TYR A 199 -5.04 -19.27 23.83
N GLU A 200 -4.86 -19.29 25.16
CA GLU A 200 -5.93 -19.32 26.16
C GLU A 200 -6.80 -18.05 26.13
N GLU A 201 -6.22 -16.89 25.83
CA GLU A 201 -6.93 -15.61 25.74
C GLU A 201 -7.75 -15.46 24.44
N ILE A 202 -7.49 -16.32 23.44
CA ILE A 202 -8.12 -16.27 22.11
C ILE A 202 -9.24 -17.35 21.97
N GLY A 203 -9.41 -18.22 22.97
CA GLY A 203 -10.52 -19.19 23.01
C GLY A 203 -10.47 -20.28 21.92
N VAL A 204 -9.29 -20.59 21.37
CA VAL A 204 -9.12 -21.59 20.31
C VAL A 204 -8.64 -22.91 20.90
N ASP A 205 -9.40 -24.00 20.66
CA ASP A 205 -9.10 -25.35 21.14
C ASP A 205 -7.77 -25.87 20.57
N THR A 206 -6.79 -26.08 21.46
CA THR A 206 -5.42 -26.48 21.14
C THR A 206 -5.32 -27.99 20.99
N LYS A 207 -5.66 -28.53 19.82
CA LYS A 207 -5.37 -29.95 19.50
C LYS A 207 -4.37 -30.20 18.38
N HIS A 208 -3.69 -29.17 17.87
CA HIS A 208 -2.63 -29.42 16.89
C HIS A 208 -1.49 -28.40 16.93
N THR A 209 -0.27 -28.94 16.89
CA THR A 209 1.03 -28.29 16.62
C THR A 209 1.88 -27.79 17.79
N GLU A 210 2.29 -28.71 18.66
CA GLU A 210 3.63 -28.61 19.24
C GLU A 210 4.67 -29.07 18.19
N ARG A 211 5.40 -28.12 17.60
CA ARG A 211 6.73 -28.43 17.05
C ARG A 211 7.76 -27.70 17.90
N LYS A 212 8.43 -28.47 18.76
CA LYS A 212 9.61 -28.04 19.53
C LYS A 212 10.67 -27.48 18.58
N CYS A 213 11.01 -26.20 18.71
CA CYS A 213 12.26 -25.67 18.16
C CYS A 213 13.39 -26.28 18.97
N THR A 214 14.17 -27.17 18.37
CA THR A 214 15.44 -27.60 18.93
C THR A 214 16.47 -26.48 18.76
N GLU A 215 17.03 -26.07 19.88
CA GLU A 215 18.19 -25.19 19.96
C GLU A 215 19.38 -25.82 19.22
N ARG A 216 20.03 -25.08 18.33
CA ARG A 216 21.43 -25.33 17.98
C ARG A 216 22.22 -24.09 18.36
N GLY A 217 23.07 -24.27 19.36
CA GLY A 217 23.86 -23.24 20.00
C GLY A 217 25.10 -22.81 19.23
N ILE A 218 25.65 -21.72 19.79
CA ILE A 218 27.01 -21.15 19.73
C ILE A 218 27.64 -21.01 18.34
#